data_AF-A0A5B9MCX0-F1
#
_entry.id   AF-A0A5B9MCX0-F1
#
_cell.length_a   1.000
_cell.length_b   1.000
_cell.length_c   1.000
_cell.angle_alpha   90.00
_cell.angle_beta   90.00
_cell.angle_gamma   90.00
#
_symmetry.space_group_name_H-M   'P 1'
#
loop_
_entity.id
_entity.type
_entity.pdbx_description
1 polymer ?
#
loop_
_entity_poly.entity_id
_entity_poly.type
_entity_poly.pdbx_seq_one_letter_code
_entity_poly.pdbx_strand_id
1 'polypeptide(L)'
;MTSTHHSSRHTQAAASLDQVTGTGQGIGIVESLSIGLNTVRDLVFHRIHLDVERYFGMDSMSIPISLDQSEYNAKAEIDIWQIIEAADFAGNAGFVADHNWVRGWLGELRLGGSFGNGPISQRVNEYAQQDEDGRRRHFASCLERVYPEARKCPLVLYQLMPSAVRIVVAVAFGATQLAAKERDRQTFLLPGISDCASCKAGVLDNGETCVDCGNPIWNYNWLLADD
;
A
#
# COMPACT_ATOMS: atom_id res chain seq x y z
N MET A 1 11.92 -17.19 17.03
CA MET A 1 10.60 -17.21 17.68
C MET A 1 9.52 -16.40 16.94
N THR A 2 9.85 -15.67 15.87
CA THR A 2 8.93 -14.80 15.10
C THR A 2 8.01 -15.54 14.11
N SER A 3 8.45 -16.66 13.53
CA SER A 3 7.69 -17.38 12.50
C SER A 3 6.36 -17.98 13.02
N THR A 4 6.36 -18.53 14.24
CA THR A 4 5.19 -19.19 14.83
C THR A 4 4.05 -18.22 15.17
N HIS A 5 4.38 -16.99 15.59
CA HIS A 5 3.38 -15.95 15.87
C HIS A 5 2.75 -15.39 14.58
N HIS A 6 3.54 -15.25 13.51
CA HIS A 6 3.07 -14.75 12.22
C HIS A 6 2.09 -15.71 11.54
N SER A 7 2.41 -17.02 11.56
CA SER A 7 1.54 -18.07 11.03
C SER A 7 0.22 -18.21 11.82
N SER A 8 0.28 -18.08 13.16
CA SER A 8 -0.91 -18.08 14.02
C SER A 8 -1.86 -16.92 13.71
N ARG A 9 -1.32 -15.70 13.53
CA ARG A 9 -2.10 -14.51 13.19
C ARG A 9 -2.79 -14.62 11.83
N HIS A 10 -2.10 -15.12 10.81
CA HIS A 10 -2.69 -15.31 9.48
C HIS A 10 -3.83 -16.32 9.51
N THR A 11 -3.66 -17.40 10.27
CA THR A 11 -4.69 -18.43 10.43
C THR A 11 -5.94 -17.87 11.14
N GLN A 12 -5.75 -17.06 12.19
CA GLN A 12 -6.86 -16.40 12.89
C GLN A 12 -7.56 -15.33 12.02
N ALA A 13 -6.79 -14.55 11.27
CA ALA A 13 -7.33 -13.58 10.32
C ALA A 13 -8.14 -14.27 9.21
N ALA A 14 -7.66 -15.41 8.72
CA ALA A 14 -8.35 -16.20 7.70
C ALA A 14 -9.68 -16.75 8.23
N ALA A 15 -9.67 -17.38 9.42
CA ALA A 15 -10.86 -17.94 10.03
C ALA A 15 -11.93 -16.87 10.32
N SER A 16 -11.52 -15.69 10.81
CA SER A 16 -12.45 -14.59 11.04
C SER A 16 -13.02 -14.01 9.74
N LEU A 17 -12.22 -13.94 8.67
CA LEU A 17 -12.70 -13.53 7.35
C LEU A 17 -13.72 -14.52 6.77
N ASP A 18 -13.46 -15.82 6.88
CA ASP A 18 -14.40 -16.86 6.43
C ASP A 18 -15.71 -16.80 7.21
N GLN A 19 -15.66 -16.51 8.52
CA GLN A 19 -16.86 -16.36 9.33
C GLN A 19 -17.73 -15.18 8.89
N VAL A 20 -17.12 -14.06 8.47
CA VAL A 20 -17.85 -12.85 8.07
C VAL A 20 -18.32 -12.90 6.61
N THR A 21 -17.51 -13.48 5.72
CA THR A 21 -17.76 -13.45 4.27
C THR A 21 -18.36 -14.74 3.73
N GLY A 22 -18.23 -15.86 4.44
CA GLY A 22 -18.70 -17.17 4.00
C GLY A 22 -17.97 -17.74 2.78
N THR A 23 -16.82 -17.16 2.39
CA THR A 23 -16.11 -17.54 1.14
C THR A 23 -15.41 -18.88 1.23
N GLY A 24 -14.93 -19.28 2.41
CA GLY A 24 -14.08 -20.48 2.59
C GLY A 24 -12.70 -20.33 1.96
N GLN A 25 -12.33 -19.12 1.56
CA GLN A 25 -11.06 -18.78 0.90
C GLN A 25 -10.18 -17.86 1.77
N GLY A 26 -10.49 -17.74 3.06
CA GLY A 26 -9.85 -16.80 3.96
C GLY A 26 -8.33 -16.89 3.99
N ILE A 27 -7.76 -18.10 3.93
CA ILE A 27 -6.31 -18.30 3.91
C ILE A 27 -5.70 -17.66 2.65
N GLY A 28 -6.23 -17.97 1.48
CA GLY A 28 -5.72 -17.45 0.21
C GLY A 28 -5.83 -15.92 0.12
N ILE A 29 -6.96 -15.37 0.60
CA ILE A 29 -7.17 -13.92 0.63
C ILE A 29 -6.16 -13.25 1.57
N VAL A 30 -5.97 -13.77 2.79
CA VAL A 30 -5.04 -13.21 3.78
C VAL A 30 -3.59 -13.27 3.29
N GLU A 31 -3.17 -14.39 2.71
CA GLU A 31 -1.82 -14.54 2.17
C GLU A 31 -1.59 -13.56 1.01
N SER A 32 -2.53 -13.49 0.07
CA SER A 32 -2.49 -12.60 -1.09
C SER A 32 -2.45 -11.11 -0.66
N LEU A 33 -3.32 -10.69 0.26
CA LEU A 33 -3.31 -9.32 0.80
C LEU A 33 -1.99 -8.99 1.50
N SER A 34 -1.49 -9.90 2.34
CA SER A 34 -0.26 -9.68 3.10
C SER A 34 0.93 -9.51 2.17
N ILE A 35 1.05 -10.38 1.16
CA ILE A 35 2.11 -10.31 0.15
C ILE A 35 1.99 -9.01 -0.65
N GLY A 36 0.81 -8.72 -1.23
CA GLY A 36 0.62 -7.56 -2.09
C GLY A 36 0.83 -6.22 -1.37
N LEU A 37 0.31 -6.08 -0.14
CA LEU A 37 0.46 -4.84 0.64
C LEU A 37 1.92 -4.63 1.09
N ASN A 38 2.62 -5.71 1.46
CA ASN A 38 4.06 -5.66 1.74
C ASN A 38 4.85 -5.23 0.51
N THR A 39 4.57 -5.81 -0.66
CA THR A 39 5.22 -5.43 -1.92
C THR A 39 5.00 -3.95 -2.24
N VAL A 40 3.76 -3.46 -2.15
CA VAL A 40 3.46 -2.03 -2.38
C VAL A 40 4.20 -1.16 -1.36
N ARG A 41 4.22 -1.52 -0.07
CA ARG A 41 4.92 -0.77 0.97
C ARG A 41 6.42 -0.66 0.67
N ASP A 42 7.04 -1.79 0.36
CA ASP A 42 8.48 -1.85 0.14
C ASP A 42 8.87 -1.13 -1.16
N LEU A 43 8.05 -1.21 -2.21
CA LEU A 43 8.26 -0.42 -3.43
C LEU A 43 8.09 1.08 -3.20
N VAL A 44 7.05 1.52 -2.48
CA VAL A 44 6.87 2.94 -2.15
C VAL A 44 8.06 3.44 -1.35
N PHE A 45 8.50 2.69 -0.33
CA PHE A 45 9.70 3.04 0.44
C PHE A 45 10.94 3.14 -0.47
N HIS A 46 11.11 2.19 -1.39
CA HIS A 46 12.19 2.24 -2.38
C HIS A 46 12.12 3.51 -3.25
N ARG A 47 10.92 3.94 -3.68
CA ARG A 47 10.74 5.17 -4.47
C ARG A 47 11.08 6.43 -3.69
N ILE A 48 10.79 6.47 -2.39
CA ILE A 48 11.07 7.66 -1.57
C ILE A 48 12.50 7.72 -1.03
N HIS A 49 13.22 6.60 -1.05
CA HIS A 49 14.58 6.52 -0.55
C HIS A 49 15.59 6.31 -1.68
N LEU A 50 15.62 5.11 -2.26
CA LEU A 50 16.69 4.69 -3.18
C LEU A 50 16.62 5.40 -4.52
N ASP A 51 15.41 5.60 -5.07
CA ASP A 51 15.27 6.37 -6.31
C ASP A 51 15.54 7.86 -6.08
N VAL A 52 15.12 8.43 -4.95
CA VAL A 52 15.48 9.81 -4.59
C VAL A 52 17.00 9.98 -4.51
N GLU A 53 17.68 9.09 -3.80
CA GLU A 53 19.14 9.11 -3.67
C GLU A 53 19.82 9.00 -5.03
N ARG A 54 19.35 8.08 -5.89
CA ARG A 54 19.92 7.86 -7.22
C ARG A 54 19.76 9.07 -8.14
N TYR A 55 18.61 9.74 -8.13
CA TYR A 55 18.31 10.83 -9.07
C TYR A 55 18.76 12.21 -8.56
N PHE A 56 18.70 12.44 -7.24
CA PHE A 56 18.94 13.76 -6.65
C PHE A 56 20.15 13.80 -5.71
N GLY A 57 20.80 12.67 -5.46
CA GLY A 57 21.87 12.54 -4.49
C GLY A 57 21.39 12.60 -3.04
N MET A 58 22.27 12.24 -2.12
CA MET A 58 22.04 12.42 -0.69
C MET A 58 22.20 13.88 -0.29
N ASP A 59 21.21 14.42 0.41
CA ASP A 59 21.37 15.68 1.13
C ASP A 59 21.90 15.38 2.54
N SER A 60 23.19 15.64 2.77
CA SER A 60 23.85 15.35 4.05
C SER A 60 23.23 16.08 5.24
N MET A 61 22.45 17.14 5.02
CA MET A 61 21.72 17.86 6.08
C MET A 61 20.39 17.19 6.45
N SER A 62 19.94 16.24 5.65
CA SER A 62 18.65 15.54 5.82
C SER A 62 18.82 14.09 6.28
N ILE A 63 20.06 13.59 6.43
CA ILE A 63 20.33 12.19 6.83
C ILE A 63 19.75 11.95 8.23
N PRO A 64 18.86 10.97 8.40
CA PRO A 64 18.32 10.66 9.71
C PRO A 64 19.40 10.12 10.65
N ILE A 65 19.26 10.45 11.94
CA ILE A 65 20.16 9.98 13.01
C ILE A 65 20.22 8.44 13.06
N SER A 66 19.12 7.78 12.67
CA SER A 66 19.06 6.33 12.44
C SER A 66 18.24 6.05 11.18
N LEU A 67 18.88 5.47 10.17
CA LEU A 67 18.21 4.99 8.95
C LEU A 67 17.17 3.92 9.29
N ASP A 68 17.53 2.94 10.11
CA ASP A 68 16.64 1.85 10.53
C ASP A 68 15.34 2.37 11.18
N GLN A 69 15.46 3.34 12.09
CA GLN A 69 14.28 3.92 12.75
C GLN A 69 13.42 4.74 11.78
N SER A 70 14.05 5.42 10.82
CA SER A 70 13.35 6.26 9.85
C SER A 70 12.63 5.43 8.80
N GLU A 71 13.27 4.35 8.34
CA GLU A 71 12.63 3.33 7.51
C GLU A 71 11.46 2.71 8.25
N TYR A 72 11.64 2.29 9.50
CA TYR A 72 10.57 1.73 10.32
C TYR A 72 9.37 2.69 10.43
N ASN A 73 9.63 3.96 10.74
CA ASN A 73 8.59 4.98 10.87
C ASN A 73 7.86 5.24 9.54
N ALA A 74 8.60 5.35 8.44
CA ALA A 74 8.04 5.55 7.11
C ALA A 74 7.17 4.36 6.68
N LYS A 75 7.66 3.13 6.88
CA LYS A 75 6.92 1.90 6.60
C LYS A 75 5.68 1.75 7.48
N ALA A 76 5.76 2.11 8.75
CA ALA A 76 4.60 2.13 9.65
C ALA A 76 3.53 3.14 9.18
N GLU A 77 3.95 4.33 8.74
CA GLU A 77 3.05 5.34 8.19
C GLU A 77 2.37 4.86 6.89
N ILE A 78 3.14 4.22 5.99
CA ILE A 78 2.59 3.58 4.78
C ILE A 78 1.57 2.51 5.16
N ASP A 79 1.87 1.66 6.14
CA ASP A 79 0.98 0.57 6.58
C ASP A 79 -0.34 1.11 7.18
N ILE A 80 -0.27 2.13 8.03
CA ILE A 80 -1.44 2.79 8.61
C ILE A 80 -2.35 3.34 7.51
N TRP A 81 -1.77 4.02 6.53
CA TRP A 81 -2.53 4.57 5.41
C TRP A 81 -3.13 3.47 4.52
N GLN A 82 -2.34 2.42 4.20
CA GLN A 82 -2.80 1.26 3.43
C GLN A 82 -3.98 0.55 4.08
N ILE A 83 -4.02 0.43 5.42
CA ILE A 83 -5.14 -0.19 6.15
C ILE A 83 -6.44 0.54 5.82
N ILE A 84 -6.46 1.87 5.91
CA ILE A 84 -7.66 2.66 5.66
C ILE A 84 -8.07 2.57 4.19
N GLU A 85 -7.12 2.71 3.29
CA GLU A 85 -7.41 2.67 1.85
C GLU A 85 -7.93 1.29 1.41
N ALA A 86 -7.30 0.22 1.89
CA ALA A 86 -7.73 -1.15 1.60
C ALA A 86 -9.08 -1.47 2.22
N ALA A 87 -9.33 -1.04 3.46
CA ALA A 87 -10.59 -1.26 4.16
C ALA A 87 -11.76 -0.53 3.50
N ASP A 88 -11.58 0.76 3.18
CA ASP A 88 -12.59 1.56 2.49
C ASP A 88 -12.93 0.94 1.13
N PHE A 89 -11.91 0.52 0.36
CA PHE A 89 -12.15 -0.13 -0.92
C PHE A 89 -12.86 -1.48 -0.77
N ALA A 90 -12.43 -2.34 0.16
CA ALA A 90 -13.05 -3.63 0.40
C ALA A 90 -14.53 -3.49 0.81
N GLY A 91 -14.82 -2.49 1.67
CA GLY A 91 -16.17 -2.15 2.09
C GLY A 91 -17.03 -1.61 0.95
N ASN A 92 -16.49 -0.68 0.15
CA ASN A 92 -17.22 -0.05 -0.97
C ASN A 92 -17.43 -1.00 -2.16
N ALA A 93 -16.51 -1.93 -2.38
CA ALA A 93 -16.64 -2.99 -3.39
C ALA A 93 -17.58 -4.11 -2.97
N GLY A 94 -18.04 -4.13 -1.70
CA GLY A 94 -18.94 -5.13 -1.17
C GLY A 94 -18.27 -6.48 -0.86
N PHE A 95 -16.94 -6.54 -0.77
CA PHE A 95 -16.24 -7.76 -0.34
C PHE A 95 -16.50 -8.08 1.13
N VAL A 96 -16.67 -7.03 1.94
CA VAL A 96 -17.02 -7.12 3.35
C VAL A 96 -18.07 -6.07 3.68
N ALA A 97 -19.14 -6.45 4.36
CA ALA A 97 -20.25 -5.53 4.65
C ALA A 97 -19.92 -4.49 5.73
N ASP A 98 -19.22 -4.89 6.79
CA ASP A 98 -18.87 -4.02 7.91
C ASP A 98 -17.50 -3.36 7.71
N HIS A 99 -17.52 -2.05 7.42
CA HIS A 99 -16.33 -1.23 7.20
C HIS A 99 -15.46 -1.11 8.45
N ASN A 100 -16.07 -1.03 9.63
CA ASN A 100 -15.32 -0.91 10.88
C ASN A 100 -14.64 -2.23 11.24
N TRP A 101 -15.34 -3.35 10.99
CA TRP A 101 -14.76 -4.67 11.16
C TRP A 101 -13.54 -4.86 10.27
N VAL A 102 -13.63 -4.56 8.95
CA VAL A 102 -12.50 -4.79 8.04
C VAL A 102 -11.31 -3.87 8.34
N ARG A 103 -11.55 -2.63 8.81
CA ARG A 103 -10.48 -1.75 9.30
C ARG A 103 -9.76 -2.35 10.50
N GLY A 104 -10.48 -2.82 11.51
CA GLY A 104 -9.90 -3.46 12.69
C GLY A 104 -9.15 -4.74 12.34
N TRP A 105 -9.76 -5.57 11.49
CA TRP A 105 -9.17 -6.82 11.02
C TRP A 105 -7.89 -6.62 10.20
N LEU A 106 -7.85 -5.67 9.26
CA LEU A 106 -6.64 -5.29 8.53
C LEU A 106 -5.59 -4.67 9.46
N GLY A 107 -6.03 -3.87 10.42
CA GLY A 107 -5.19 -3.30 11.47
C GLY A 107 -4.40 -4.35 12.23
N GLU A 108 -5.10 -5.35 12.76
CA GLU A 108 -4.49 -6.49 13.45
C GLU A 108 -3.60 -7.33 12.52
N LEU A 109 -4.05 -7.58 11.28
CA LEU A 109 -3.26 -8.34 10.31
C LEU A 109 -1.91 -7.67 10.01
N ARG A 110 -1.91 -6.35 9.80
CA ARG A 110 -0.72 -5.58 9.39
C ARG A 110 0.14 -5.20 10.59
N LEU A 111 -0.45 -4.57 11.61
CA LEU A 111 0.27 -3.97 12.73
C LEU A 111 0.28 -4.87 13.98
N GLY A 112 -0.53 -5.93 14.01
CA GLY A 112 -0.61 -6.87 15.14
C GLY A 112 -0.90 -6.15 16.45
N GLY A 113 -0.22 -6.58 17.51
CA GLY A 113 -0.37 -5.97 18.85
C GLY A 113 -0.04 -4.47 18.92
N SER A 114 0.51 -3.86 17.85
CA SER A 114 0.70 -2.42 17.80
C SER A 114 -0.55 -1.64 17.35
N PHE A 115 -1.54 -2.28 16.72
CA PHE A 115 -2.76 -1.60 16.28
C PHE A 115 -3.54 -0.99 17.45
N GLY A 116 -3.56 -1.67 18.60
CA GLY A 116 -4.16 -1.18 19.84
C GLY A 116 -3.38 -0.06 20.55
N ASN A 117 -2.18 0.31 20.07
CA ASN A 117 -1.41 1.41 20.67
C ASN A 117 -2.11 2.74 20.38
N GLY A 118 -2.35 3.54 21.42
CA GLY A 118 -3.07 4.82 21.35
C GLY A 118 -2.64 5.74 20.20
N PRO A 119 -1.34 5.97 19.95
CA PRO A 119 -0.90 6.79 18.82
C PRO A 119 -1.28 6.22 17.44
N ILE A 120 -1.14 4.91 17.25
CA ILE A 120 -1.44 4.25 15.97
C ILE A 120 -2.96 4.27 15.72
N SER A 121 -3.76 3.90 16.72
CA SER A 121 -5.22 3.92 16.59
C SER A 121 -5.76 5.34 16.37
N GLN A 122 -5.15 6.36 16.98
CA GLN A 122 -5.46 7.75 16.69
C GLN A 122 -5.17 8.10 15.22
N ARG A 123 -3.99 7.74 14.71
CA ARG A 123 -3.61 8.01 13.30
C ARG A 123 -4.56 7.33 12.30
N VAL A 124 -4.95 6.09 12.58
CA VAL A 124 -5.95 5.34 11.79
C VAL A 124 -7.28 6.09 11.77
N ASN A 125 -7.75 6.57 12.92
CA ASN A 125 -9.00 7.33 13.01
C ASN A 125 -8.93 8.69 12.29
N GLU A 126 -7.79 9.38 12.37
CA GLU A 126 -7.56 10.66 11.67
C GLU A 126 -7.68 10.48 10.15
N TYR A 127 -7.15 9.38 9.60
CA TYR A 127 -7.30 9.07 8.17
C TYR A 127 -8.71 8.63 7.80
N ALA A 128 -9.39 7.87 8.67
CA ALA A 128 -10.75 7.40 8.43
C ALA A 128 -11.80 8.52 8.36
N GLN A 129 -11.50 9.69 8.93
CA GLN A 129 -12.37 10.87 8.91
C GLN A 129 -12.22 11.74 7.66
N GLN A 130 -11.27 11.41 6.78
CA GLN A 130 -10.97 12.19 5.59
C GLN A 130 -11.54 11.51 4.34
N ASP A 131 -11.89 12.33 3.34
CA ASP A 131 -12.16 11.84 1.99
C ASP A 131 -10.85 11.39 1.31
N GLU A 132 -10.96 10.78 0.13
CA GLU A 132 -9.82 10.21 -0.60
C GLU A 132 -8.70 11.24 -0.85
N ASP A 133 -9.06 12.44 -1.33
CA ASP A 133 -8.10 13.50 -1.63
C ASP A 133 -7.47 14.12 -0.36
N GLY A 134 -8.26 14.30 0.70
CA GLY A 134 -7.78 14.73 2.01
C GLY A 134 -6.79 13.73 2.58
N ARG A 135 -7.17 12.45 2.59
CA ARG A 135 -6.35 11.34 3.09
C ARG A 135 -5.03 11.22 2.33
N ARG A 136 -5.04 11.31 1.00
CA ARG A 136 -3.82 11.30 0.18
C ARG A 136 -2.88 12.46 0.55
N ARG A 137 -3.39 13.68 0.66
CA ARG A 137 -2.58 14.87 1.01
C ARG A 137 -2.03 14.78 2.43
N HIS A 138 -2.85 14.33 3.37
CA HIS A 138 -2.44 14.13 4.74
C HIS A 138 -1.32 13.08 4.83
N PHE A 139 -1.46 11.99 4.07
CA PHE A 139 -0.44 10.95 3.97
C PHE A 139 0.89 11.46 3.43
N ALA A 140 0.87 12.19 2.31
CA ALA A 140 2.09 12.82 1.78
C ALA A 140 2.76 13.71 2.84
N SER A 141 1.99 14.60 3.48
CA SER A 141 2.53 15.50 4.52
C SER A 141 3.12 14.75 5.72
N CYS A 142 2.49 13.66 6.14
CA CYS A 142 2.99 12.86 7.26
C CYS A 142 4.24 12.07 6.87
N LEU A 143 4.25 11.48 5.69
CA LEU A 143 5.40 10.75 5.16
C LEU A 143 6.62 11.68 5.02
N GLU A 144 6.45 12.87 4.46
CA GLU A 144 7.49 13.90 4.33
C GLU A 144 8.00 14.44 5.68
N ARG A 145 7.20 14.33 6.74
CA ARG A 145 7.61 14.71 8.09
C ARG A 145 8.44 13.61 8.76
N VAL A 146 8.06 12.35 8.58
CA VAL A 146 8.80 11.21 9.15
C VAL A 146 10.02 10.83 8.30
N TYR A 147 10.01 11.19 7.01
CA TYR A 147 11.02 10.88 6.01
C TYR A 147 11.19 12.05 5.01
N PRO A 148 12.02 13.07 5.34
CA PRO A 148 12.13 14.30 4.57
C PRO A 148 12.48 14.14 3.08
N GLU A 149 13.23 13.10 2.72
CA GLU A 149 13.58 12.78 1.33
C GLU A 149 12.35 12.53 0.45
N ALA A 150 11.22 12.13 1.04
CA ALA A 150 9.97 11.92 0.33
C ALA A 150 9.48 13.19 -0.40
N ARG A 151 9.89 14.39 0.05
CA ARG A 151 9.58 15.68 -0.61
C ARG A 151 10.13 15.79 -2.03
N LYS A 152 11.17 15.01 -2.35
CA LYS A 152 11.78 14.99 -3.69
C LYS A 152 11.06 14.03 -4.64
N CYS A 153 10.06 13.30 -4.16
CA CYS A 153 9.34 12.33 -4.98
C CYS A 153 8.38 13.01 -5.96
N PRO A 154 8.19 12.43 -7.16
CA PRO A 154 7.14 12.88 -8.07
C PRO A 154 5.77 12.82 -7.41
N LEU A 155 4.99 13.91 -7.48
CA LEU A 155 3.66 13.98 -6.86
C LEU A 155 2.70 12.90 -7.39
N VAL A 156 2.89 12.47 -8.64
CA VAL A 156 2.11 11.40 -9.27
C VAL A 156 2.25 10.07 -8.51
N LEU A 157 3.37 9.83 -7.79
CA LEU A 157 3.51 8.65 -6.92
C LEU A 157 2.36 8.57 -5.90
N TYR A 158 2.08 9.67 -5.20
CA TYR A 158 1.01 9.72 -4.20
C TYR A 158 -0.38 9.56 -4.83
N GLN A 159 -0.55 9.95 -6.10
CA GLN A 159 -1.81 9.77 -6.84
C GLN A 159 -2.01 8.32 -7.30
N LEU A 160 -0.93 7.60 -7.61
CA LEU A 160 -0.98 6.21 -8.06
C LEU A 160 -1.14 5.20 -6.92
N MET A 161 -0.69 5.56 -5.71
CA MET A 161 -0.72 4.69 -4.53
C MET A 161 -2.12 4.17 -4.16
N PRO A 162 -3.19 4.97 -4.13
CA PRO A 162 -4.54 4.45 -3.86
C PRO A 162 -4.91 3.32 -4.79
N SER A 163 -4.72 3.52 -6.10
CA SER A 163 -5.04 2.52 -7.11
C SER A 163 -4.18 1.26 -6.95
N ALA A 164 -2.90 1.38 -6.57
CA ALA A 164 -2.05 0.21 -6.31
C ALA A 164 -2.55 -0.64 -5.13
N VAL A 165 -2.97 0.00 -4.03
CA VAL A 165 -3.57 -0.69 -2.88
C VAL A 165 -4.90 -1.34 -3.26
N ARG A 166 -5.75 -0.65 -4.02
CA ARG A 166 -7.04 -1.17 -4.48
C ARG A 166 -6.88 -2.36 -5.43
N ILE A 167 -5.87 -2.34 -6.31
CA ILE A 167 -5.51 -3.49 -7.14
C ILE A 167 -5.15 -4.68 -6.27
N VAL A 168 -4.32 -4.49 -5.24
CA VAL A 168 -3.95 -5.58 -4.32
C VAL A 168 -5.17 -6.21 -3.67
N VAL A 169 -6.11 -5.38 -3.19
CA VAL A 169 -7.36 -5.88 -2.60
C VAL A 169 -8.21 -6.60 -3.64
N ALA A 170 -8.43 -6.01 -4.81
CA ALA A 170 -9.22 -6.62 -5.87
C ALA A 170 -8.64 -7.98 -6.32
N VAL A 171 -7.33 -8.07 -6.49
CA VAL A 171 -6.63 -9.33 -6.83
C VAL A 171 -6.80 -10.36 -5.72
N ALA A 172 -6.64 -9.96 -4.46
CA ALA A 172 -6.79 -10.89 -3.33
C ALA A 172 -8.19 -11.48 -3.22
N PHE A 173 -9.23 -10.69 -3.54
CA PHE A 173 -10.63 -11.14 -3.58
C PHE A 173 -11.06 -11.73 -4.94
N GLY A 174 -10.13 -11.93 -5.88
CA GLY A 174 -10.42 -12.51 -7.19
C GLY A 174 -11.27 -11.61 -8.13
N ALA A 175 -11.39 -10.33 -7.81
CA ALA A 175 -12.19 -9.35 -8.54
C ALA A 175 -11.41 -8.71 -9.70
N THR A 176 -11.09 -9.50 -10.72
CA THR A 176 -10.25 -9.08 -11.86
C THR A 176 -10.75 -7.84 -12.58
N GLN A 177 -12.06 -7.67 -12.74
CA GLN A 177 -12.65 -6.49 -13.37
C GLN A 177 -12.40 -5.20 -12.57
N LEU A 178 -12.44 -5.29 -11.23
CA LEU A 178 -12.14 -4.14 -10.37
C LEU A 178 -10.66 -3.82 -10.40
N ALA A 179 -9.79 -4.84 -10.39
CA ALA A 179 -8.35 -4.62 -10.53
C ALA A 179 -7.99 -3.95 -11.87
N ALA A 180 -8.62 -4.38 -12.98
CA ALA A 180 -8.45 -3.75 -14.29
C ALA A 180 -8.92 -2.29 -14.29
N LYS A 181 -10.06 -1.99 -13.68
CA LYS A 181 -10.57 -0.62 -13.57
C LYS A 181 -9.61 0.30 -12.80
N GLU A 182 -9.01 -0.17 -11.71
CA GLU A 182 -8.00 0.60 -10.98
C GLU A 182 -6.70 0.76 -11.79
N ARG A 183 -6.35 -0.23 -12.61
CA ARG A 183 -5.25 -0.10 -13.56
C ARG A 183 -5.51 0.94 -14.65
N ASP A 184 -6.73 1.00 -15.17
CA ASP A 184 -7.15 2.01 -16.14
C ASP A 184 -7.04 3.41 -15.52
N ARG A 185 -7.36 3.56 -14.24
CA ARG A 185 -7.13 4.83 -13.50
C ARG A 185 -5.66 5.19 -13.40
N GLN A 186 -4.77 4.23 -13.14
CA GLN A 186 -3.33 4.50 -13.15
C GLN A 186 -2.85 4.92 -14.54
N THR A 187 -3.38 4.29 -15.60
CA THR A 187 -3.04 4.63 -16.99
C THR A 187 -3.57 6.02 -17.36
N PHE A 188 -4.74 6.39 -16.85
CA PHE A 188 -5.26 7.74 -17.02
C PHE A 188 -4.36 8.81 -16.35
N LEU A 189 -3.80 8.51 -15.17
CA LEU A 189 -2.93 9.42 -14.43
C LEU A 189 -1.50 9.49 -14.97
N LEU A 190 -1.02 8.40 -15.56
CA LEU A 190 0.33 8.28 -16.11
C LEU A 190 0.28 7.45 -17.40
N PRO A 191 -0.13 8.04 -18.55
CA PRO A 191 -0.37 7.31 -19.79
C PRO A 191 0.83 6.48 -20.26
N GLY A 192 2.04 7.02 -20.15
CA GLY A 192 3.26 6.33 -20.54
C GLY A 192 3.40 4.91 -20.00
N ILE A 193 2.82 4.54 -18.85
CA ILE A 193 2.92 3.17 -18.30
C ILE A 193 2.43 2.07 -19.25
N SER A 194 1.54 2.39 -20.21
CA SER A 194 1.06 1.43 -21.20
C SER A 194 2.14 0.96 -22.17
N ASP A 195 3.21 1.73 -22.30
CA ASP A 195 4.27 1.48 -23.29
C ASP A 195 5.30 0.45 -22.80
N CYS A 196 5.18 -0.03 -21.57
CA CYS A 196 6.04 -1.08 -21.05
C CYS A 196 5.84 -2.36 -21.87
N ALA A 197 6.84 -2.73 -22.68
CA ALA A 197 6.75 -3.92 -23.55
C ALA A 197 6.57 -5.24 -22.79
N SER A 198 7.05 -5.31 -21.53
CA SER A 198 6.99 -6.51 -20.69
C SER A 198 5.63 -6.70 -20.05
N CYS A 199 5.15 -5.77 -19.23
CA CYS A 199 3.85 -5.94 -18.56
C CYS A 199 2.67 -5.32 -19.32
N LYS A 200 2.90 -4.37 -20.23
CA LYS A 200 1.87 -3.64 -20.99
C LYS A 200 0.79 -3.03 -20.09
N ALA A 201 1.22 -2.47 -18.96
CA ALA A 201 0.35 -2.02 -17.87
C ALA A 201 -0.63 -3.09 -17.35
N GLY A 202 -0.33 -4.37 -17.48
CA GLY A 202 -1.17 -5.44 -16.97
C GLY A 202 -1.31 -5.41 -15.45
N VAL A 203 -2.45 -5.90 -14.95
CA VAL A 203 -2.59 -6.27 -13.54
C VAL A 203 -1.72 -7.51 -13.31
N LEU A 204 -0.83 -7.44 -12.33
CA LEU A 204 0.03 -8.54 -11.90
C LEU A 204 -0.56 -9.22 -10.67
N ASP A 205 -0.13 -10.44 -10.41
CA ASP A 205 -0.50 -11.13 -9.17
C ASP A 205 0.15 -10.45 -7.96
N ASN A 206 -0.49 -10.58 -6.79
CA ASN A 206 0.03 -10.01 -5.56
C ASN A 206 1.40 -10.61 -5.21
N GLY A 207 2.41 -9.74 -5.12
CA GLY A 207 3.80 -10.13 -4.88
C GLY A 207 4.70 -10.00 -6.10
N GLU A 208 4.11 -9.97 -7.29
CA GLU A 208 4.87 -9.80 -8.52
C GLU A 208 5.25 -8.34 -8.76
N THR A 209 6.38 -8.16 -9.43
CA THR A 209 6.83 -6.85 -9.88
C THR A 209 7.34 -6.94 -11.31
N CYS A 210 7.00 -5.96 -12.15
CA CYS A 210 7.58 -5.88 -13.48
C CYS A 210 9.03 -5.39 -13.38
N VAL A 211 9.97 -6.17 -13.89
CA VAL A 211 11.41 -5.86 -13.85
C VAL A 211 11.78 -4.60 -14.63
N ASP A 212 11.02 -4.26 -15.68
CA ASP A 212 11.34 -3.12 -16.56
C ASP A 212 10.78 -1.79 -16.01
N CYS A 213 9.52 -1.80 -15.57
CA CYS A 213 8.83 -0.57 -15.18
C CYS A 213 8.55 -0.44 -13.68
N GLY A 214 8.67 -1.52 -12.90
CA GLY A 214 8.41 -1.51 -11.46
C GLY A 214 6.93 -1.61 -11.05
N ASN A 215 6.00 -1.87 -11.99
CA ASN A 215 4.59 -2.20 -11.71
C ASN A 215 4.50 -3.17 -10.51
N PRO A 216 3.69 -2.90 -9.45
CA PRO A 216 2.59 -1.92 -9.37
C PRO A 216 2.93 -0.50 -8.93
N ILE A 217 4.18 -0.22 -8.56
CA ILE A 217 4.65 1.12 -8.18
C ILE A 217 5.84 1.49 -9.06
N TRP A 218 5.55 2.21 -10.14
CA TRP A 218 6.51 2.50 -11.20
C TRP A 218 7.79 3.16 -10.71
N ASN A 219 8.90 2.83 -11.36
CA ASN A 219 10.19 3.46 -11.09
C ASN A 219 10.27 4.86 -11.70
N TYR A 220 11.28 5.64 -11.29
CA TYR A 220 11.39 7.05 -11.63
C TYR A 220 11.50 7.34 -13.13
N ASN A 221 12.04 6.42 -13.94
CA ASN A 221 12.07 6.61 -15.40
C ASN A 221 10.67 6.76 -15.98
N TRP A 222 9.67 6.10 -15.38
CA TRP A 222 8.27 6.21 -15.80
C TRP A 222 7.54 7.32 -15.06
N LEU A 223 7.81 7.52 -13.76
CA LEU A 223 7.15 8.57 -12.97
C LEU A 223 7.53 10.00 -13.40
N LEU A 224 8.69 10.15 -14.04
CA LEU A 224 9.23 11.41 -14.55
C LEU A 224 9.18 11.50 -16.08
N ALA A 225 8.61 10.50 -16.76
CA ALA A 225 8.44 10.57 -18.20
C ALA A 225 7.43 11.68 -18.51
N ASP A 226 7.89 12.74 -19.18
CA ASP A 226 7.01 13.69 -19.83
C ASP A 226 6.52 13.05 -21.14
N ASP A 227 5.19 13.01 -21.34
CA ASP A 227 4.56 12.57 -22.60
C ASP A 227 4.92 13.51 -23.78
#